data_AF-A0A7R9HKE0-F1
#
_entry.id   AF-A0A7R9HKE0-F1
#
_cell.length_a   1.000
_cell.length_b   1.000
_cell.length_c   1.000
_cell.angle_alpha   90.00
_cell.angle_beta   90.00
_cell.angle_gamma   90.00
#
_symmetry.space_group_name_H-M   'P 1'
#
loop_
_entity.id
_entity.type
_entity.pdbx_description
1 polymer ?
#
loop_
_entity_poly.entity_id
_entity_poly.type
_entity_poly.pdbx_seq_one_letter_code
_entity_poly.pdbx_strand_id
1 'polypeptide(L)'
;MEFEDIVDKGIRYTTIRVPVGGSDFSDHYYAYDDDHPNDVNLEYFNLTKEDYIPLIKRAQELSPVPVRLFSSPWSAPDWMKTIDTTTKASSLKKEYYDVYANYYVRFLDEYAAENLEFWGLTTQNEPGHGLTYGSWNSMGWYPEQLLDWVVGYLGPALEAGGYSHLKLMINDDQRINVADFVKVTNNWVTGWTDWNMALDLEGGPNWANNMVDAPIIVNATADEFYKQPMFYALAHVTKFVPPGSVRIGLETDSDNGIENVAFVTPDNVTVIILLNSIAAQDCVPRDYGQGSIVCVCNATYCDYVEPTTAEQLTGNGIGYTIIRVPVGGSDFSTHYYTYDDGHKDDMDLKFFNLTEEDYTLKIPLIKRAQELSPIPIRLFSSPWSAPDWMKDINDTTKASRLDDQYYEVYANYYVSFLDAYSEENVEFWGLTPQNEPDHGLEYGFFNSMGWYPSEMLEWIVGYLGPALDAAGYGDLKIMINDHQRTMISKWAELYKNESLSKFVSGMAVHWYTDQESDPKILTQFHDEYPEKFLLYTEACVTAGETSVILGSWERGERYMTDIIEELYRRNSFYR
;
A
#
# COMPACT_ATOMS: atom_id res chain seq x y z
N MET A 1 -1.00 20.48 -21.03
CA MET A 1 -0.66 20.18 -19.62
C MET A 1 0.25 21.28 -19.15
N GLU A 2 -0.09 21.95 -18.07
CA GLU A 2 0.81 22.92 -17.44
C GLU A 2 1.97 22.19 -16.74
N PHE A 3 3.10 22.87 -16.54
CA PHE A 3 4.32 22.28 -15.99
C PHE A 3 4.10 21.68 -14.58
N GLU A 4 3.22 22.28 -13.78
CA GLU A 4 2.85 21.81 -12.44
C GLU A 4 2.07 20.47 -12.46
N ASP A 5 1.37 20.14 -13.55
CA ASP A 5 0.63 18.87 -13.69
C ASP A 5 1.54 17.65 -13.92
N ILE A 6 2.74 17.84 -14.46
CA ILE A 6 3.64 16.75 -14.88
C ILE A 6 4.42 16.18 -13.70
N VAL A 7 4.77 17.04 -12.74
CA VAL A 7 5.64 16.73 -11.59
C VAL A 7 5.02 15.69 -10.65
N ASP A 8 3.69 15.66 -10.52
CA ASP A 8 2.98 14.67 -9.69
C ASP A 8 2.46 13.43 -10.43
N LYS A 9 2.42 13.47 -11.78
CA LYS A 9 1.84 12.40 -12.61
C LYS A 9 2.88 11.37 -13.12
N GLY A 10 4.18 11.62 -12.94
CA GLY A 10 5.27 10.71 -13.33
C GLY A 10 5.59 9.60 -12.30
N ILE A 11 6.63 8.81 -12.61
CA ILE A 11 7.16 7.73 -11.75
C ILE A 11 8.46 8.13 -11.02
N ARG A 12 8.95 9.35 -11.22
CA ARG A 12 10.04 9.97 -10.42
C ARG A 12 11.36 9.18 -10.43
N TYR A 13 11.91 8.92 -11.62
CA TYR A 13 13.29 8.42 -11.71
C TYR A 13 14.26 9.42 -11.07
N THR A 14 15.20 8.90 -10.27
CA THR A 14 16.17 9.72 -9.52
C THR A 14 17.61 9.47 -9.93
N THR A 15 17.84 8.56 -10.88
CA THR A 15 19.17 8.21 -11.38
C THR A 15 19.14 8.02 -12.89
N ILE A 16 20.15 8.53 -13.59
CA ILE A 16 20.40 8.28 -15.02
C ILE A 16 21.82 7.72 -15.17
N ARG A 17 21.93 6.61 -15.92
CA ARG A 17 23.22 6.04 -16.34
C ARG A 17 23.59 6.60 -17.72
N VAL A 18 24.79 7.14 -17.84
CA VAL A 18 25.28 7.75 -19.09
C VAL A 18 26.46 6.93 -19.64
N PRO A 19 26.43 6.50 -20.91
CA PRO A 19 27.59 5.86 -21.52
C PRO A 19 28.75 6.84 -21.74
N VAL A 20 29.97 6.37 -21.47
CA VAL A 20 31.20 7.03 -21.90
C VAL A 20 31.62 6.43 -23.24
N GLY A 21 31.43 7.19 -24.32
CA GLY A 21 31.59 6.71 -25.69
C GLY A 21 30.35 5.96 -26.18
N GLY A 22 30.49 5.27 -27.32
CA GLY A 22 29.43 4.45 -27.89
C GLY A 22 29.21 3.15 -27.13
N SER A 23 27.95 2.72 -27.10
CA SER A 23 27.50 1.41 -26.61
C SER A 23 26.99 0.56 -27.79
N ASP A 24 26.49 -0.65 -27.51
CA ASP A 24 25.74 -1.42 -28.49
C ASP A 24 24.43 -0.73 -28.92
N PHE A 25 23.82 0.07 -28.03
CA PHE A 25 22.64 0.92 -28.30
C PHE A 25 22.99 2.32 -28.82
N SER A 26 24.11 2.42 -29.52
CA SER A 26 24.42 3.55 -30.39
C SER A 26 24.01 3.23 -31.84
N ASP A 27 23.90 4.24 -32.70
CA ASP A 27 23.63 4.05 -34.13
C ASP A 27 24.87 3.59 -34.91
N HIS A 28 26.05 3.80 -34.35
CA HIS A 28 27.34 3.31 -34.83
C HIS A 28 28.35 3.11 -33.69
N TYR A 29 29.46 2.45 -34.01
CA TYR A 29 30.60 2.32 -33.12
C TYR A 29 31.40 3.63 -33.05
N TYR A 30 31.70 4.11 -31.84
CA TYR A 30 32.65 5.20 -31.61
C TYR A 30 33.20 5.22 -30.15
N ALA A 31 34.37 5.82 -29.98
CA ALA A 31 34.89 6.42 -28.76
C ALA A 31 35.24 7.90 -29.05
N TYR A 32 35.38 8.72 -28.02
CA TYR A 32 35.57 10.17 -28.18
C TYR A 32 36.91 10.59 -28.78
N ASP A 33 37.82 9.63 -29.04
CA ASP A 33 39.17 9.86 -29.58
C ASP A 33 39.67 8.69 -30.48
N ASP A 34 38.79 8.14 -31.33
CA ASP A 34 39.14 7.01 -32.21
C ASP A 34 39.93 7.41 -33.47
N ASP A 35 39.71 8.61 -34.01
CA ASP A 35 40.24 9.02 -35.32
C ASP A 35 41.71 9.46 -35.30
N HIS A 36 42.34 9.54 -34.12
CA HIS A 36 43.70 10.07 -33.94
C HIS A 36 44.61 9.09 -33.15
N PRO A 37 45.14 8.04 -33.81
CA PRO A 37 45.97 7.05 -33.13
C PRO A 37 47.20 7.66 -32.44
N ASN A 38 47.41 7.30 -31.19
CA ASN A 38 48.46 7.82 -30.30
C ASN A 38 48.28 9.29 -29.87
N ASP A 39 47.05 9.80 -29.83
CA ASP A 39 46.75 11.07 -29.16
C ASP A 39 46.86 10.94 -27.63
N VAL A 40 48.08 10.79 -27.14
CA VAL A 40 48.36 10.62 -25.70
C VAL A 40 48.01 11.84 -24.85
N ASN A 41 47.77 13.00 -25.48
CA ASN A 41 47.37 14.24 -24.83
C ASN A 41 45.85 14.47 -24.87
N LEU A 42 45.09 13.64 -25.60
CA LEU A 42 43.64 13.78 -25.80
C LEU A 42 43.26 15.16 -26.39
N GLU A 43 44.10 15.70 -27.27
CA GLU A 43 43.89 16.97 -27.97
C GLU A 43 42.67 16.92 -28.92
N TYR A 44 42.34 15.74 -29.44
CA TYR A 44 41.23 15.51 -30.37
C TYR A 44 40.01 14.89 -29.70
N PHE A 45 40.01 14.73 -28.38
CA PHE A 45 38.85 14.27 -27.62
C PHE A 45 37.65 15.19 -27.87
N ASN A 46 36.55 14.63 -28.36
CA ASN A 46 35.35 15.39 -28.64
C ASN A 46 34.08 14.62 -28.28
N LEU A 47 33.21 15.24 -27.47
CA LEU A 47 31.88 14.71 -27.21
C LEU A 47 31.00 14.87 -28.45
N THR A 48 30.26 13.82 -28.80
CA THR A 48 29.07 13.94 -29.64
C THR A 48 27.96 14.61 -28.82
N LYS A 49 27.95 15.95 -28.79
CA LYS A 49 27.06 16.76 -27.92
C LYS A 49 25.57 16.62 -28.25
N GLU A 50 25.22 16.03 -29.39
CA GLU A 50 23.86 16.09 -29.95
C GLU A 50 22.84 15.16 -29.26
N ASP A 51 23.27 14.14 -28.50
CA ASP A 51 22.33 13.07 -28.09
C ASP A 51 21.87 13.10 -26.63
N TYR A 52 22.77 13.19 -25.64
CA TYR A 52 22.39 12.98 -24.22
C TYR A 52 22.19 14.28 -23.41
N ILE A 53 23.04 15.28 -23.60
CA ILE A 53 23.11 16.47 -22.74
C ILE A 53 21.78 17.25 -22.71
N PRO A 54 21.13 17.55 -23.86
CA PRO A 54 19.83 18.23 -23.85
C PRO A 54 18.73 17.43 -23.14
N LEU A 55 18.74 16.10 -23.28
CA LEU A 55 17.75 15.21 -22.64
C LEU A 55 17.95 15.14 -21.12
N ILE A 56 19.20 15.07 -20.66
CA ILE A 56 19.53 15.08 -19.23
C ILE A 56 19.10 16.40 -18.59
N LYS A 57 19.42 17.54 -19.21
CA LYS A 57 19.02 18.87 -18.72
C LYS A 57 17.50 18.98 -18.62
N ARG A 58 16.77 18.54 -19.66
CA ARG A 58 15.31 18.50 -19.66
C ARG A 58 14.74 17.58 -18.56
N ALA A 59 15.36 16.43 -18.32
CA ALA A 59 14.94 15.53 -17.25
C ALA A 59 15.16 16.15 -15.86
N GLN A 60 16.27 16.85 -15.65
CA GLN A 60 16.55 17.58 -14.41
C GLN A 60 15.57 18.73 -14.18
N GLU A 61 15.20 19.47 -15.24
CA GLU A 61 14.18 20.53 -15.17
C GLU A 61 12.80 19.98 -14.77
N LEU A 62 12.41 18.83 -15.32
CA LEU A 62 11.10 18.21 -15.06
C LEU A 62 11.01 17.48 -13.71
N SER A 63 12.14 17.15 -13.10
CA SER A 63 12.16 16.34 -11.88
C SER A 63 11.95 17.22 -10.63
N PRO A 64 11.02 16.84 -9.73
CA PRO A 64 10.85 17.54 -8.44
C PRO A 64 12.02 17.31 -7.46
N VAL A 65 12.87 16.33 -7.75
CA VAL A 65 13.97 15.91 -6.90
C VAL A 65 15.27 15.86 -7.70
N PRO A 66 16.44 16.07 -7.05
CA PRO A 66 17.72 15.99 -7.74
C PRO A 66 17.93 14.64 -8.43
N VAL A 67 18.23 14.66 -9.73
CA VAL A 67 18.57 13.47 -10.52
C VAL A 67 20.08 13.23 -10.44
N ARG A 68 20.48 12.05 -9.97
CA ARG A 68 21.89 11.62 -9.91
C ARG A 68 22.33 11.07 -11.26
N LEU A 69 23.50 11.49 -11.72
CA LEU A 69 24.12 10.91 -12.90
C LEU A 69 25.22 9.94 -12.46
N PHE A 70 25.30 8.77 -13.08
CA PHE A 70 26.53 7.98 -13.04
C PHE A 70 26.89 7.51 -14.44
N SER A 71 28.16 7.25 -14.70
CA SER A 71 28.58 6.77 -16.01
C SER A 71 29.37 5.47 -15.96
N SER A 72 29.37 4.78 -17.09
CA SER A 72 30.15 3.58 -17.34
C SER A 72 30.77 3.69 -18.74
N PRO A 73 32.05 3.37 -18.95
CA PRO A 73 32.60 3.22 -20.29
C PRO A 73 32.40 1.80 -20.82
N TRP A 74 32.13 1.73 -22.12
CA TRP A 74 32.04 0.47 -22.84
C TRP A 74 33.39 0.05 -23.44
N SER A 75 34.14 0.97 -24.05
CA SER A 75 35.48 0.69 -24.57
C SER A 75 36.40 1.91 -24.48
N ALA A 76 37.70 1.67 -24.42
CA ALA A 76 38.71 2.67 -24.77
C ALA A 76 38.80 2.86 -26.29
N PRO A 77 39.41 3.96 -26.78
CA PRO A 77 39.79 4.08 -28.17
C PRO A 77 40.62 2.90 -28.67
N ASP A 78 40.43 2.52 -29.92
CA ASP A 78 40.99 1.27 -30.48
C ASP A 78 42.51 1.17 -30.34
N TRP A 79 43.20 2.28 -30.59
CA TRP A 79 44.65 2.35 -30.54
C TRP A 79 45.23 2.10 -29.14
N MET A 80 44.43 2.28 -28.08
CA MET A 80 44.83 1.99 -26.69
C MET A 80 44.76 0.50 -26.33
N LYS A 81 44.15 -0.34 -27.16
CA LYS A 81 43.80 -1.73 -26.83
C LYS A 81 44.80 -2.75 -27.37
N THR A 82 44.89 -3.92 -26.73
CA THR A 82 45.83 -5.00 -27.11
C THR A 82 45.55 -5.61 -28.48
N ILE A 83 44.29 -5.55 -28.92
CA ILE A 83 43.89 -5.77 -30.30
C ILE A 83 43.23 -4.47 -30.74
N ASP A 84 43.70 -3.92 -31.87
CA ASP A 84 43.25 -2.66 -32.47
C ASP A 84 41.86 -2.84 -33.10
N THR A 85 40.89 -3.18 -32.25
CA THR A 85 39.48 -3.39 -32.57
C THR A 85 38.63 -3.45 -31.30
N THR A 86 37.44 -2.89 -31.37
CA THR A 86 36.47 -2.87 -30.27
C THR A 86 35.54 -4.04 -30.19
N THR A 87 35.47 -4.83 -31.26
CA THR A 87 34.60 -5.99 -31.41
C THR A 87 35.38 -7.30 -31.35
N LYS A 88 36.42 -7.37 -30.51
CA LYS A 88 37.05 -8.62 -30.09
C LYS A 88 37.48 -8.54 -28.64
N ALA A 89 37.56 -9.70 -28.02
CA ALA A 89 38.16 -9.85 -26.70
C ALA A 89 39.55 -9.18 -26.65
N SER A 90 39.67 -8.15 -25.83
CA SER A 90 40.84 -7.26 -25.79
C SER A 90 40.88 -6.53 -24.46
N SER A 91 42.06 -6.04 -24.08
CA SER A 91 42.29 -5.31 -22.83
C SER A 91 43.06 -4.03 -23.12
N LEU A 92 43.13 -3.13 -22.13
CA LEU A 92 43.96 -1.94 -22.23
C LEU A 92 45.45 -2.31 -22.24
N LYS A 93 46.24 -1.72 -23.15
CA LYS A 93 47.70 -1.84 -23.13
C LYS A 93 48.27 -1.05 -21.95
N LYS A 94 49.26 -1.60 -21.25
CA LYS A 94 49.82 -1.00 -20.02
C LYS A 94 50.42 0.39 -20.25
N GLU A 95 50.99 0.64 -21.43
CA GLU A 95 51.56 1.92 -21.81
C GLU A 95 50.54 3.07 -21.95
N TYR A 96 49.23 2.78 -21.96
CA TYR A 96 48.17 3.80 -22.05
C TYR A 96 47.30 3.88 -20.79
N TYR A 97 47.75 3.32 -19.67
CA TYR A 97 47.00 3.33 -18.41
C TYR A 97 46.75 4.75 -17.88
N ASP A 98 47.74 5.63 -17.99
CA ASP A 98 47.63 7.04 -17.61
C ASP A 98 46.74 7.83 -18.58
N VAL A 99 46.92 7.61 -19.89
CA VAL A 99 46.12 8.25 -20.94
C VAL A 99 44.64 7.91 -20.76
N TYR A 100 44.32 6.63 -20.53
CA TYR A 100 42.93 6.21 -20.34
C TYR A 100 42.33 6.70 -19.01
N ALA A 101 43.15 6.85 -17.95
CA ALA A 101 42.69 7.50 -16.74
C ALA A 101 42.35 8.99 -16.98
N ASN A 102 43.16 9.70 -17.77
CA ASN A 102 42.88 11.08 -18.17
C ASN A 102 41.69 11.19 -19.13
N TYR A 103 41.39 10.14 -19.90
CA TYR A 103 40.20 10.08 -20.76
C TYR A 103 38.90 10.18 -19.94
N TYR A 104 38.84 9.57 -18.76
CA TYR A 104 37.72 9.75 -17.82
C TYR A 104 37.62 11.18 -17.31
N VAL A 105 38.76 11.77 -16.92
CA VAL A 105 38.80 13.17 -16.45
C VAL A 105 38.32 14.11 -17.55
N ARG A 106 38.77 13.90 -18.79
CA ARG A 106 38.35 14.70 -19.94
C ARG A 106 36.84 14.58 -20.22
N PHE A 107 36.28 13.38 -20.12
CA PHE A 107 34.82 13.17 -20.20
C PHE A 107 34.07 13.97 -19.13
N LEU A 108 34.54 13.93 -17.88
CA LEU A 108 33.92 14.67 -16.77
C LEU A 108 34.02 16.18 -16.98
N ASP A 109 35.17 16.68 -17.43
CA ASP A 109 35.39 18.11 -17.70
C ASP A 109 34.42 18.64 -18.76
N GLU A 110 34.18 17.88 -19.83
CA GLU A 110 33.27 18.29 -20.90
C GLU A 110 31.79 18.31 -20.44
N TYR A 111 31.37 17.40 -19.55
CA TYR A 111 30.03 17.46 -18.94
C TYR A 111 29.93 18.57 -17.87
N ALA A 112 30.98 18.79 -17.09
CA ALA A 112 31.06 19.88 -16.11
C ALA A 112 30.98 21.25 -16.79
N ALA A 113 31.60 21.41 -17.98
CA ALA A 113 31.48 22.61 -18.80
C ALA A 113 30.03 22.90 -19.25
N GLU A 114 29.18 21.88 -19.27
CA GLU A 114 27.76 21.97 -19.56
C GLU A 114 26.89 22.08 -18.29
N ASN A 115 27.51 22.23 -17.11
CA ASN A 115 26.89 22.24 -15.77
C ASN A 115 26.20 20.91 -15.40
N LEU A 116 26.73 19.79 -15.86
CA LEU A 116 26.28 18.45 -15.48
C LEU A 116 27.35 17.79 -14.61
N GLU A 117 27.00 17.51 -13.35
CA GLU A 117 27.88 16.81 -12.42
C GLU A 117 27.47 15.34 -12.25
N PHE A 118 28.46 14.46 -12.15
CA PHE A 118 28.26 13.05 -11.87
C PHE A 118 28.28 12.79 -10.36
N TRP A 119 27.44 11.88 -9.91
CA TRP A 119 27.45 11.32 -8.55
C TRP A 119 28.45 10.15 -8.44
N GLY A 120 28.63 9.39 -9.52
CA GLY A 120 29.49 8.22 -9.51
C GLY A 120 29.93 7.76 -10.88
N LEU A 121 30.82 6.79 -10.88
CA LEU A 121 31.42 6.16 -12.05
C LEU A 121 31.52 4.66 -11.81
N THR A 122 31.38 3.86 -12.85
CA THR A 122 31.90 2.51 -12.85
C THR A 122 33.26 2.47 -13.54
N THR A 123 34.06 1.45 -13.22
CA THR A 123 35.42 1.31 -13.77
C THR A 123 35.47 0.72 -15.18
N GLN A 124 34.41 0.03 -15.60
CA GLN A 124 34.26 -0.59 -16.92
C GLN A 124 32.89 -1.28 -16.97
N ASN A 125 32.11 -1.08 -18.03
CA ASN A 125 30.94 -1.90 -18.31
C ASN A 125 31.35 -3.32 -18.75
N GLU A 126 30.84 -4.34 -18.08
CA GLU A 126 31.01 -5.77 -18.42
C GLU A 126 32.47 -6.20 -18.73
N PRO A 127 33.43 -5.97 -17.82
CA PRO A 127 34.83 -6.34 -18.01
C PRO A 127 35.06 -7.83 -18.31
N GLY A 128 34.19 -8.74 -17.86
CA GLY A 128 34.25 -10.15 -18.20
C GLY A 128 33.87 -10.45 -19.65
N HIS A 129 32.88 -9.71 -20.19
CA HIS A 129 32.47 -9.84 -21.59
C HIS A 129 33.61 -9.43 -22.54
N GLY A 130 34.31 -8.34 -22.22
CA GLY A 130 35.47 -7.87 -22.97
C GLY A 130 36.69 -8.81 -22.96
N LEU A 131 36.76 -9.76 -22.02
CA LEU A 131 37.78 -10.82 -22.02
C LEU A 131 37.36 -12.06 -22.80
N THR A 132 36.05 -12.27 -23.00
CA THR A 132 35.50 -13.55 -23.45
C THR A 132 34.98 -13.51 -24.89
N TYR A 133 34.20 -12.49 -25.22
CA TYR A 133 33.46 -12.42 -26.49
C TYR A 133 33.90 -11.21 -27.30
N GLY A 134 33.70 -10.02 -26.73
CA GLY A 134 33.89 -8.74 -27.37
C GLY A 134 33.03 -8.55 -28.62
N SER A 135 31.72 -8.76 -28.56
CA SER A 135 30.83 -8.67 -29.72
C SER A 135 30.36 -7.24 -30.08
N TRP A 136 30.60 -6.28 -29.19
CA TRP A 136 30.29 -4.85 -29.30
C TRP A 136 31.36 -4.04 -28.55
N ASN A 137 31.20 -2.71 -28.43
CA ASN A 137 32.06 -1.83 -27.64
C ASN A 137 32.34 -2.45 -26.26
N SER A 138 33.52 -3.03 -26.10
CA SER A 138 33.86 -3.74 -24.87
C SER A 138 35.37 -3.69 -24.62
N MET A 139 35.75 -3.69 -23.34
CA MET A 139 37.15 -3.80 -22.93
C MET A 139 37.25 -4.68 -21.70
N GLY A 140 38.10 -5.69 -21.80
CA GLY A 140 38.27 -6.73 -20.79
C GLY A 140 39.28 -6.37 -19.71
N TRP A 141 38.93 -6.71 -18.48
CA TRP A 141 39.82 -6.55 -17.33
C TRP A 141 39.82 -7.78 -16.44
N TYR A 142 41.02 -8.25 -16.07
CA TYR A 142 41.16 -9.17 -14.94
C TYR A 142 41.04 -8.39 -13.63
N PRO A 143 40.47 -8.96 -12.55
CA PRO A 143 40.27 -8.26 -11.29
C PRO A 143 41.55 -7.61 -10.73
N GLU A 144 42.69 -8.31 -10.77
CA GLU A 144 43.97 -7.79 -10.28
C GLU A 144 44.47 -6.63 -11.14
N GLN A 145 44.29 -6.74 -12.46
CA GLN A 145 44.67 -5.70 -13.41
C GLN A 145 43.84 -4.43 -13.22
N LEU A 146 42.53 -4.59 -12.98
CA LEU A 146 41.61 -3.50 -12.73
C LEU A 146 41.95 -2.81 -11.41
N LEU A 147 42.25 -3.58 -10.36
CA LEU A 147 42.69 -3.04 -9.07
C LEU A 147 43.98 -2.20 -9.22
N ASP A 148 44.98 -2.75 -9.90
CA ASP A 148 46.25 -2.06 -10.16
C ASP A 148 46.04 -0.74 -10.91
N TRP A 149 45.17 -0.76 -11.93
CA TRP A 149 44.86 0.44 -12.71
C TRP A 149 44.08 1.49 -11.89
N VAL A 150 43.08 1.06 -11.12
CA VAL A 150 42.27 1.96 -10.28
C VAL A 150 43.14 2.64 -9.23
N VAL A 151 43.96 1.89 -8.50
CA VAL A 151 44.81 2.42 -7.43
C VAL A 151 45.97 3.24 -7.99
N GLY A 152 46.60 2.77 -9.06
CA GLY A 152 47.82 3.39 -9.60
C GLY A 152 47.57 4.59 -10.52
N TYR A 153 46.40 4.66 -11.17
CA TYR A 153 46.18 5.58 -12.29
C TYR A 153 44.84 6.31 -12.21
N LEU A 154 43.71 5.60 -12.22
CA LEU A 154 42.39 6.27 -12.26
C LEU A 154 42.11 7.10 -11.00
N GLY A 155 42.32 6.53 -9.81
CA GLY A 155 42.11 7.24 -8.54
C GLY A 155 42.93 8.53 -8.45
N PRO A 156 44.26 8.48 -8.64
CA PRO A 156 45.11 9.67 -8.69
C PRO A 156 44.71 10.69 -9.76
N ALA A 157 44.30 10.24 -10.95
CA ALA A 157 43.85 11.14 -12.02
C ALA A 157 42.55 11.86 -11.66
N LEU A 158 41.56 11.15 -11.09
CA LEU A 158 40.32 11.75 -10.59
C LEU A 158 40.59 12.74 -9.45
N GLU A 159 41.50 12.41 -8.53
CA GLU A 159 41.89 13.33 -7.45
C GLU A 159 42.55 14.60 -8.01
N ALA A 160 43.49 14.46 -8.94
CA ALA A 160 44.17 15.58 -9.60
C ALA A 160 43.19 16.45 -10.42
N GLY A 161 42.18 15.84 -11.04
CA GLY A 161 41.10 16.53 -11.77
C GLY A 161 40.03 17.18 -10.88
N GLY A 162 40.08 17.02 -9.56
CA GLY A 162 39.08 17.60 -8.64
C GLY A 162 37.81 16.74 -8.44
N TYR A 163 37.84 15.49 -8.89
CA TYR A 163 36.71 14.56 -8.88
C TYR A 163 36.76 13.53 -7.74
N SER A 164 37.46 13.83 -6.65
CA SER A 164 37.57 12.96 -5.47
C SER A 164 36.25 12.73 -4.71
N HIS A 165 35.22 13.53 -5.03
CA HIS A 165 33.87 13.39 -4.48
C HIS A 165 33.05 12.25 -5.12
N LEU A 166 33.44 11.79 -6.30
CA LEU A 166 32.73 10.75 -7.06
C LEU A 166 32.74 9.40 -6.32
N LYS A 167 31.64 8.66 -6.44
CA LYS A 167 31.57 7.26 -6.00
C LYS A 167 32.05 6.35 -7.12
N LEU A 168 33.20 5.70 -6.91
CA LEU A 168 33.72 4.70 -7.84
C LEU A 168 33.16 3.31 -7.50
N MET A 169 32.52 2.68 -8.50
CA MET A 169 31.90 1.37 -8.41
C MET A 169 32.69 0.39 -9.29
N ILE A 170 33.04 -0.77 -8.73
CA ILE A 170 33.79 -1.81 -9.44
C ILE A 170 32.84 -2.91 -9.94
N ASN A 171 33.36 -3.83 -10.75
CA ASN A 171 32.63 -4.93 -11.40
C ASN A 171 31.74 -4.48 -12.57
N ASP A 172 30.60 -3.81 -12.32
CA ASP A 172 29.58 -3.43 -13.34
C ASP A 172 29.34 -4.55 -14.38
N ASP A 173 29.20 -5.78 -13.87
CA ASP A 173 29.07 -7.02 -14.63
C ASP A 173 28.06 -7.95 -13.94
N GLN A 174 27.73 -9.05 -14.60
CA GLN A 174 26.74 -10.02 -14.18
C GLN A 174 27.02 -10.58 -12.78
N ARG A 175 25.95 -10.70 -11.99
CA ARG A 175 25.89 -11.67 -10.89
C ARG A 175 25.46 -13.00 -11.48
N ILE A 176 26.12 -14.10 -11.11
CA ILE A 176 25.67 -15.43 -11.53
C ILE A 176 24.45 -15.81 -10.68
N ASN A 177 23.26 -15.82 -11.30
CA ASN A 177 21.94 -16.20 -10.77
C ASN A 177 21.34 -15.35 -9.62
N VAL A 178 20.50 -14.35 -9.94
CA VAL A 178 19.28 -13.94 -9.17
C VAL A 178 18.37 -13.10 -10.09
N ALA A 179 17.05 -13.36 -10.11
CA ALA A 179 16.00 -12.57 -10.76
C ALA A 179 15.37 -11.50 -9.84
N ASP A 180 14.92 -10.39 -10.43
CA ASP A 180 13.96 -9.40 -9.90
C ASP A 180 14.35 -8.45 -8.74
N PHE A 181 13.79 -7.24 -8.76
CA PHE A 181 14.11 -6.12 -7.85
C PHE A 181 13.94 -6.47 -6.36
N VAL A 182 12.82 -7.10 -5.98
CA VAL A 182 12.49 -7.42 -4.57
C VAL A 182 13.55 -8.31 -3.94
N LYS A 183 14.02 -9.33 -4.68
CA LYS A 183 15.12 -10.19 -4.24
C LYS A 183 16.43 -9.41 -4.11
N VAL A 184 16.70 -8.48 -5.02
CA VAL A 184 17.93 -7.67 -5.00
C VAL A 184 17.97 -6.72 -3.80
N THR A 185 16.87 -6.03 -3.49
CA THR A 185 16.80 -5.12 -2.33
C THR A 185 16.79 -5.85 -0.99
N ASN A 186 16.21 -7.05 -0.93
CA ASN A 186 16.32 -7.90 0.26
C ASN A 186 17.75 -8.39 0.51
N ASN A 187 18.64 -8.27 -0.49
CA ASN A 187 20.06 -8.61 -0.44
C ASN A 187 20.96 -7.36 -0.52
N TRP A 188 20.60 -6.30 0.22
CA TRP A 188 21.48 -5.16 0.56
C TRP A 188 21.83 -4.19 -0.58
N VAL A 189 21.31 -4.41 -1.79
CA VAL A 189 21.50 -3.45 -2.88
C VAL A 189 20.73 -2.17 -2.60
N THR A 190 21.40 -1.03 -2.80
CA THR A 190 20.93 0.31 -2.40
C THR A 190 20.31 1.13 -3.55
N GLY A 191 20.31 0.57 -4.77
CA GLY A 191 19.71 1.18 -5.96
C GLY A 191 19.61 0.19 -7.12
N TRP A 192 18.66 0.41 -8.01
CA TRP A 192 18.45 -0.42 -9.20
C TRP A 192 18.25 0.49 -10.40
N THR A 193 18.93 0.19 -11.51
CA THR A 193 18.90 1.02 -12.72
C THR A 193 18.51 0.13 -13.89
N ASP A 194 17.48 0.54 -14.63
CA ASP A 194 17.11 -0.13 -15.87
C ASP A 194 18.13 0.16 -16.99
N TRP A 195 18.06 -0.58 -18.09
CA TRP A 195 18.97 -0.40 -19.23
C TRP A 195 18.57 0.78 -20.13
N ASN A 196 17.80 0.52 -21.19
CA ASN A 196 17.34 1.55 -22.12
C ASN A 196 16.02 2.16 -21.62
N MET A 197 15.98 3.48 -21.44
CA MET A 197 14.74 4.15 -20.99
C MET A 197 13.59 4.02 -22.00
N ALA A 198 13.91 4.01 -23.30
CA ALA A 198 12.95 3.80 -24.38
C ALA A 198 13.63 3.18 -25.61
N LEU A 199 12.89 2.38 -26.38
CA LEU A 199 13.31 1.79 -27.66
C LEU A 199 12.18 1.87 -28.69
N ASP A 200 12.46 1.58 -29.97
CA ASP A 200 11.44 1.47 -31.01
C ASP A 200 10.67 0.13 -30.97
N LEU A 201 9.76 -0.07 -31.94
CA LEU A 201 8.93 -1.28 -32.03
C LEU A 201 9.75 -2.57 -32.28
N GLU A 202 10.98 -2.43 -32.75
CA GLU A 202 11.92 -3.50 -33.06
C GLU A 202 12.93 -3.75 -31.92
N GLY A 203 12.89 -2.95 -30.85
CA GLY A 203 13.82 -3.05 -29.72
C GLY A 203 15.18 -2.41 -29.98
N GLY A 204 15.26 -1.45 -30.90
CA GLY A 204 16.45 -0.71 -31.29
C GLY A 204 16.26 0.82 -31.20
N PRO A 205 17.08 1.60 -31.93
CA PRO A 205 18.15 1.16 -32.83
C PRO A 205 19.35 0.57 -32.08
N ASN A 206 19.98 -0.45 -32.67
CA ASN A 206 21.18 -1.10 -32.13
C ASN A 206 22.08 -1.54 -33.29
N TRP A 207 23.27 -0.95 -33.40
CA TRP A 207 24.17 -1.21 -34.54
C TRP A 207 24.70 -2.65 -34.57
N ALA A 208 24.74 -3.33 -33.42
CA ALA A 208 25.20 -4.70 -33.26
C ALA A 208 24.08 -5.74 -33.44
N ASN A 209 22.85 -5.33 -33.76
CA ASN A 209 21.64 -6.17 -33.82
C ASN A 209 21.34 -6.93 -32.51
N ASN A 210 21.71 -6.35 -31.36
CA ASN A 210 21.43 -6.88 -30.03
C ASN A 210 20.11 -6.30 -29.49
N MET A 211 18.99 -6.59 -30.16
CA MET A 211 17.68 -6.01 -29.82
C MET A 211 17.17 -6.51 -28.46
N VAL A 212 16.60 -5.61 -27.66
CA VAL A 212 16.03 -5.90 -26.32
C VAL A 212 14.71 -5.14 -26.11
N ASP A 213 14.01 -5.42 -25.02
CA ASP A 213 12.80 -4.68 -24.63
C ASP A 213 13.15 -3.47 -23.73
N ALA A 214 12.22 -2.53 -23.57
CA ALA A 214 12.39 -1.36 -22.71
C ALA A 214 11.06 -0.99 -22.02
N PRO A 215 11.05 -0.30 -20.87
CA PRO A 215 9.82 0.14 -20.22
C PRO A 215 8.93 1.04 -21.07
N ILE A 216 9.51 1.74 -22.04
CA ILE A 216 8.79 2.60 -22.99
C ILE A 216 9.14 2.17 -24.41
N ILE A 217 8.12 1.89 -25.22
CA ILE A 217 8.29 1.62 -26.66
C ILE A 217 7.73 2.79 -27.47
N VAL A 218 8.51 3.34 -28.39
CA VAL A 218 8.17 4.53 -29.16
C VAL A 218 7.77 4.12 -30.58
N ASN A 219 6.56 4.50 -30.99
CA ASN A 219 6.12 4.43 -32.37
C ASN A 219 6.18 5.83 -32.99
N ALA A 220 7.34 6.20 -33.50
CA ALA A 220 7.58 7.53 -34.07
C ALA A 220 6.68 7.83 -35.28
N THR A 221 6.27 6.82 -36.05
CA THR A 221 5.42 7.01 -37.24
C THR A 221 3.99 7.45 -36.89
N ALA A 222 3.52 7.07 -35.70
CA ALA A 222 2.21 7.41 -35.19
C ALA A 222 2.23 8.52 -34.13
N ASP A 223 3.40 9.08 -33.81
CA ASP A 223 3.61 10.07 -32.75
C ASP A 223 3.06 9.60 -31.38
N GLU A 224 3.31 8.33 -31.05
CA GLU A 224 2.85 7.72 -29.81
C GLU A 224 3.92 6.86 -29.15
N PHE A 225 3.71 6.55 -27.87
CA PHE A 225 4.56 5.63 -27.13
C PHE A 225 3.70 4.75 -26.21
N TYR A 226 4.18 3.53 -25.98
CA TYR A 226 3.53 2.53 -25.14
C TYR A 226 4.33 2.37 -23.86
N LYS A 227 3.65 2.46 -22.72
CA LYS A 227 4.23 2.13 -21.41
C LYS A 227 4.05 0.63 -21.20
N GLN A 228 5.16 -0.11 -21.22
CA GLN A 228 5.16 -1.55 -21.02
C GLN A 228 4.87 -1.90 -19.55
N PRO A 229 4.47 -3.14 -19.22
CA PRO A 229 4.32 -3.58 -17.82
C PRO A 229 5.55 -3.28 -16.94
N MET A 230 6.76 -3.34 -17.50
CA MET A 230 8.02 -2.97 -16.81
C MET A 230 8.01 -1.53 -16.27
N PHE A 231 7.40 -0.58 -17.00
CA PHE A 231 7.27 0.81 -16.53
C PHE A 231 6.48 0.88 -15.23
N TYR A 232 5.37 0.14 -15.15
CA TYR A 232 4.52 0.11 -13.96
C TYR A 232 5.19 -0.65 -12.81
N ALA A 233 5.91 -1.73 -13.08
CA ALA A 233 6.71 -2.44 -12.08
C ALA A 233 7.75 -1.49 -11.44
N LEU A 234 8.45 -0.68 -12.25
CA LEU A 234 9.38 0.32 -11.76
C LEU A 234 8.66 1.45 -11.01
N ALA A 235 7.45 1.82 -11.41
CA ALA A 235 6.63 2.84 -10.76
C ALA A 235 6.29 2.51 -9.30
N HIS A 236 6.01 1.24 -9.00
CA HIS A 236 5.71 0.77 -7.64
C HIS A 236 6.87 1.00 -6.65
N VAL A 237 8.10 1.14 -7.17
CA VAL A 237 9.28 1.46 -6.37
C VAL A 237 9.59 2.95 -6.45
N THR A 238 9.86 3.45 -7.66
CA THR A 238 10.45 4.77 -7.90
C THR A 238 9.57 5.93 -7.42
N LYS A 239 8.24 5.76 -7.46
CA LYS A 239 7.29 6.78 -6.98
C LYS A 239 7.21 6.87 -5.47
N PHE A 240 7.38 5.75 -4.76
CA PHE A 240 7.05 5.62 -3.34
C PHE A 240 8.28 5.46 -2.44
N VAL A 241 9.44 5.08 -2.99
CA VAL A 241 10.69 4.87 -2.25
C VAL A 241 11.71 5.96 -2.66
N PRO A 242 11.59 7.19 -2.13
CA PRO A 242 12.51 8.28 -2.48
C PRO A 242 13.93 8.03 -1.97
N PRO A 243 14.95 8.71 -2.54
CA PRO A 243 16.33 8.65 -2.05
C PRO A 243 16.43 8.95 -0.56
N GLY A 244 17.19 8.12 0.17
CA GLY A 244 17.33 8.22 1.62
C GLY A 244 16.38 7.32 2.41
N SER A 245 15.45 6.62 1.74
CA SER A 245 14.63 5.59 2.38
C SER A 245 15.48 4.46 2.94
N VAL A 246 15.10 3.94 4.10
CA VAL A 246 15.78 2.87 4.82
C VAL A 246 14.94 1.60 4.74
N ARG A 247 15.51 0.51 4.20
CA ARG A 247 14.85 -0.79 4.18
C ARG A 247 14.71 -1.32 5.61
N ILE A 248 13.52 -1.82 5.95
CA ILE A 248 13.22 -2.42 7.26
C ILE A 248 12.94 -3.92 7.14
N GLY A 249 12.97 -4.63 8.27
CA GLY A 249 12.56 -6.03 8.34
C GLY A 249 11.05 -6.18 8.13
N LEU A 250 10.64 -7.26 7.47
CA LEU A 250 9.24 -7.63 7.29
C LEU A 250 9.13 -9.13 7.57
N GLU A 251 8.34 -9.48 8.59
CA GLU A 251 8.04 -10.87 8.95
C GLU A 251 6.65 -11.23 8.41
N THR A 252 6.51 -12.42 7.83
CA THR A 252 5.25 -12.91 7.27
C THR A 252 4.87 -14.23 7.95
N ASP A 253 3.62 -14.35 8.40
CA ASP A 253 3.12 -15.52 9.15
C ASP A 253 2.98 -16.80 8.27
N SER A 254 3.06 -16.68 6.94
CA SER A 254 3.00 -17.82 6.02
C SER A 254 3.67 -17.51 4.67
N ASP A 255 4.32 -18.52 4.09
CA ASP A 255 4.95 -18.44 2.76
C ASP A 255 3.89 -18.69 1.67
N ASN A 256 3.14 -17.63 1.34
CA ASN A 256 2.01 -17.69 0.41
C ASN A 256 2.42 -17.37 -1.04
N GLY A 257 3.70 -17.44 -1.40
CA GLY A 257 4.19 -17.10 -2.75
C GLY A 257 4.15 -15.60 -3.08
N ILE A 258 4.05 -14.74 -2.06
CA ILE A 258 4.09 -13.28 -2.20
C ILE A 258 5.49 -12.78 -1.82
N GLU A 259 6.22 -12.28 -2.80
CA GLU A 259 7.49 -11.60 -2.56
C GLU A 259 7.23 -10.20 -1.99
N ASN A 260 8.01 -9.78 -1.00
CA ASN A 260 7.78 -8.52 -0.31
C ASN A 260 9.07 -7.79 0.08
N VAL A 261 8.97 -6.47 0.20
CA VAL A 261 10.00 -5.60 0.77
C VAL A 261 9.35 -4.38 1.41
N ALA A 262 9.90 -3.91 2.53
CA ALA A 262 9.41 -2.75 3.24
C ALA A 262 10.51 -1.69 3.47
N PHE A 263 10.11 -0.42 3.44
CA PHE A 263 10.97 0.73 3.63
C PHE A 263 10.33 1.73 4.58
N VAL A 264 11.15 2.54 5.24
CA VAL A 264 10.75 3.80 5.89
C VAL A 264 11.38 4.94 5.10
N THR A 265 10.57 5.88 4.64
CA THR A 265 11.05 7.05 3.88
C THR A 265 11.68 8.09 4.81
N PRO A 266 12.44 9.08 4.29
CA PRO A 266 12.96 10.20 5.10
C PRO A 266 11.87 10.98 5.85
N ASP A 267 10.64 10.96 5.34
CA ASP A 267 9.46 11.58 5.95
C ASP A 267 8.75 10.66 6.97
N ASN A 268 9.40 9.56 7.38
CA ASN A 268 8.89 8.54 8.31
C ASN A 268 7.61 7.83 7.85
N VAL A 269 7.40 7.71 6.53
CA VAL A 269 6.30 6.91 5.97
C VAL A 269 6.78 5.48 5.74
N THR A 270 6.02 4.50 6.19
CA THR A 270 6.28 3.09 5.89
C THR A 270 5.68 2.74 4.52
N VAL A 271 6.51 2.18 3.64
CA VAL A 271 6.13 1.74 2.29
C VAL A 271 6.37 0.24 2.20
N ILE A 272 5.34 -0.50 1.78
CA ILE A 272 5.41 -1.95 1.59
C ILE A 272 5.13 -2.23 0.11
N ILE A 273 6.02 -2.98 -0.53
CA ILE A 273 5.86 -3.46 -1.90
C ILE A 273 5.61 -4.96 -1.83
N LEU A 274 4.52 -5.41 -2.43
CA LEU A 274 4.10 -6.80 -2.52
C LEU A 274 4.02 -7.21 -3.99
N LEU A 275 4.67 -8.32 -4.34
CA LEU A 275 4.65 -8.93 -5.66
C LEU A 275 4.06 -10.33 -5.54
N ASN A 276 2.95 -10.56 -6.22
CA ASN A 276 2.36 -11.89 -6.36
C ASN A 276 2.74 -12.47 -7.72
N SER A 277 3.56 -13.53 -7.73
CA SER A 277 4.07 -14.19 -8.95
C SER A 277 3.48 -15.58 -9.19
N ILE A 278 2.42 -15.96 -8.47
CA ILE A 278 1.74 -17.23 -8.69
C ILE A 278 1.09 -17.21 -10.08
N ALA A 279 1.56 -18.11 -10.95
CA ALA A 279 1.03 -18.24 -12.31
C ALA A 279 -0.47 -18.50 -12.30
N ALA A 280 -1.25 -17.57 -12.86
CA ALA A 280 -2.64 -17.83 -13.22
C ALA A 280 -2.68 -18.97 -14.24
N GLN A 281 -3.51 -19.99 -14.02
CA GLN A 281 -3.56 -21.17 -14.88
C GLN A 281 -4.30 -20.90 -16.20
N ASP A 282 -3.74 -21.45 -17.28
CA ASP A 282 -4.21 -21.66 -18.65
C ASP A 282 -5.26 -20.70 -19.23
N CYS A 283 -4.77 -19.65 -19.90
CA CYS A 283 -5.54 -19.00 -20.95
C CYS A 283 -5.57 -19.86 -22.22
N VAL A 284 -6.61 -19.75 -23.07
CA VAL A 284 -6.59 -20.38 -24.41
C VAL A 284 -5.56 -19.63 -25.28
N PRO A 285 -4.39 -20.23 -25.57
CA PRO A 285 -3.30 -19.51 -26.19
C PRO A 285 -3.49 -19.44 -27.71
N ARG A 286 -3.27 -18.27 -28.29
CA ARG A 286 -3.11 -18.10 -29.75
C ARG A 286 -1.69 -17.64 -30.02
N ASP A 287 -0.94 -18.54 -30.64
CA ASP A 287 0.45 -18.34 -31.02
C ASP A 287 0.54 -17.52 -32.32
N TYR A 288 1.34 -16.47 -32.31
CA TYR A 288 1.69 -15.64 -33.48
C TYR A 288 3.14 -15.83 -33.95
N GLY A 289 3.88 -16.78 -33.37
CA GLY A 289 5.28 -17.08 -33.66
C GLY A 289 6.26 -16.36 -32.73
N GLN A 290 7.54 -16.79 -32.75
CA GLN A 290 8.65 -16.24 -31.95
C GLN A 290 8.42 -16.21 -30.42
N GLY A 291 7.58 -17.12 -29.90
CA GLY A 291 7.24 -17.15 -28.48
C GLY A 291 6.17 -16.14 -28.07
N SER A 292 5.57 -15.42 -29.03
CA SER A 292 4.44 -14.54 -28.80
C SER A 292 3.13 -15.34 -28.73
N ILE A 293 2.56 -15.39 -27.53
CA ILE A 293 1.26 -15.97 -27.26
C ILE A 293 0.35 -14.85 -26.77
N VAL A 294 -0.84 -14.73 -27.34
CA VAL A 294 -1.93 -13.94 -26.75
C VAL A 294 -3.03 -14.86 -26.24
N CYS A 295 -3.74 -14.40 -25.23
CA CYS A 295 -4.95 -15.04 -24.76
C CYS A 295 -6.15 -14.51 -25.57
N VAL A 296 -7.08 -15.40 -25.96
CA VAL A 296 -8.21 -15.04 -26.83
C VAL A 296 -9.50 -14.89 -26.03
N CYS A 297 -10.05 -13.68 -26.03
CA CYS A 297 -11.40 -13.41 -25.57
C CYS A 297 -12.46 -13.63 -26.67
N ASN A 298 -13.53 -14.36 -26.34
CA ASN A 298 -14.73 -14.57 -27.14
C ASN A 298 -15.99 -14.44 -26.27
N ALA A 299 -17.18 -14.61 -26.86
CA ALA A 299 -18.47 -14.44 -26.17
C ALA A 299 -18.73 -15.41 -24.99
N THR A 300 -17.89 -16.43 -24.81
CA THR A 300 -18.01 -17.47 -23.79
C THR A 300 -16.76 -17.64 -22.91
N TYR A 301 -15.67 -16.93 -23.20
CA TYR A 301 -14.39 -17.07 -22.49
C TYR A 301 -13.51 -15.85 -22.74
N CYS A 302 -12.93 -15.24 -21.70
CA CYS A 302 -11.94 -14.16 -21.81
C CYS A 302 -10.96 -14.27 -20.64
N ASP A 303 -9.68 -14.02 -20.90
CA ASP A 303 -8.65 -13.94 -19.89
C ASP A 303 -8.89 -12.71 -19.01
N TYR A 304 -9.24 -12.98 -17.76
CA TYR A 304 -9.05 -12.05 -16.67
C TYR A 304 -7.87 -12.58 -15.86
N VAL A 305 -6.96 -11.71 -15.43
CA VAL A 305 -6.27 -11.96 -14.15
C VAL A 305 -7.41 -12.14 -13.16
N GLU A 306 -7.51 -13.27 -12.46
CA GLU A 306 -8.38 -13.37 -11.28
C GLU A 306 -8.08 -12.15 -10.43
N PRO A 307 -8.94 -11.13 -10.46
CA PRO A 307 -8.69 -10.02 -9.62
C PRO A 307 -9.20 -10.49 -8.27
N THR A 308 -8.31 -10.74 -7.31
CA THR A 308 -8.66 -10.49 -5.91
C THR A 308 -8.87 -8.97 -5.71
N THR A 309 -9.63 -8.31 -6.59
CA THR A 309 -10.07 -6.94 -6.45
C THR A 309 -11.35 -6.94 -5.65
N ALA A 310 -11.49 -5.93 -4.81
CA ALA A 310 -12.70 -5.60 -4.08
C ALA A 310 -13.97 -5.80 -4.92
N GLU A 311 -13.99 -5.52 -6.23
CA GLU A 311 -15.17 -5.72 -7.10
C GLU A 311 -15.71 -7.15 -7.20
N GLN A 312 -14.88 -8.20 -7.08
CA GLN A 312 -15.40 -9.58 -6.95
C GLN A 312 -15.91 -9.89 -5.55
N LEU A 313 -15.36 -9.21 -4.53
CA LEU A 313 -15.80 -9.31 -3.13
C LEU A 313 -16.97 -8.37 -2.80
N THR A 314 -17.24 -7.31 -3.57
CA THR A 314 -18.17 -6.23 -3.20
C THR A 314 -19.15 -5.86 -4.31
N GLY A 315 -18.97 -6.36 -5.53
CA GLY A 315 -19.76 -6.02 -6.70
C GLY A 315 -19.45 -4.60 -7.19
N ASN A 316 -20.37 -4.00 -7.96
CA ASN A 316 -20.25 -2.61 -8.45
C ASN A 316 -20.42 -1.54 -7.34
N GLY A 317 -20.38 -1.90 -6.06
CA GLY A 317 -20.61 -1.02 -4.91
C GLY A 317 -19.40 -0.95 -3.97
N ILE A 318 -19.42 -0.01 -3.03
CA ILE A 318 -18.34 0.22 -2.05
C ILE A 318 -18.18 -0.89 -1.00
N GLY A 319 -19.04 -1.91 -1.03
CA GLY A 319 -18.79 -3.16 -0.30
C GLY A 319 -18.98 -3.13 1.20
N TYR A 320 -20.04 -2.49 1.71
CA TYR A 320 -20.37 -2.61 3.13
C TYR A 320 -20.56 -4.08 3.54
N THR A 321 -19.78 -4.52 4.52
CA THR A 321 -19.79 -5.91 5.03
C THR A 321 -20.41 -6.03 6.41
N ILE A 322 -20.74 -4.90 7.04
CA ILE A 322 -21.34 -4.82 8.37
C ILE A 322 -22.49 -3.82 8.33
N ILE A 323 -23.65 -4.18 8.90
CA ILE A 323 -24.79 -3.28 9.10
C ILE A 323 -25.20 -3.32 10.57
N ARG A 324 -25.37 -2.14 11.17
CA ARG A 324 -25.96 -1.98 12.51
C ARG A 324 -27.48 -1.84 12.38
N VAL A 325 -28.24 -2.58 13.18
CA VAL A 325 -29.70 -2.55 13.19
C VAL A 325 -30.21 -2.17 14.59
N PRO A 326 -30.93 -1.04 14.75
CA PRO A 326 -31.53 -0.68 16.03
C PRO A 326 -32.58 -1.70 16.47
N VAL A 327 -32.51 -2.14 17.73
CA VAL A 327 -33.58 -2.88 18.41
C VAL A 327 -34.57 -1.84 18.95
N GLY A 328 -35.75 -1.76 18.35
CA GLY A 328 -36.74 -0.72 18.60
C GLY A 328 -36.40 0.60 17.89
N GLY A 329 -36.79 1.71 18.49
CA GLY A 329 -36.49 3.05 18.00
C GLY A 329 -35.10 3.56 18.43
N SER A 330 -34.51 4.45 17.63
CA SER A 330 -33.27 5.18 17.93
C SER A 330 -33.51 6.69 18.01
N ASP A 331 -32.44 7.46 18.17
CA ASP A 331 -32.41 8.93 18.06
C ASP A 331 -32.72 9.46 16.64
N PHE A 332 -32.64 8.61 15.62
CA PHE A 332 -33.05 8.91 14.23
C PHE A 332 -34.45 8.41 13.88
N SER A 333 -35.14 7.73 14.79
CA SER A 333 -36.53 7.31 14.57
C SER A 333 -37.47 8.52 14.52
N THR A 334 -38.54 8.42 13.74
CA THR A 334 -39.53 9.50 13.62
C THR A 334 -40.43 9.65 14.85
N HIS A 335 -40.41 8.67 15.74
CA HIS A 335 -41.03 8.70 17.07
C HIS A 335 -40.31 7.74 18.04
N TYR A 336 -40.64 7.87 19.33
CA TYR A 336 -40.28 6.91 20.38
C TYR A 336 -41.05 5.60 20.20
N TYR A 337 -40.37 4.45 20.31
CA TYR A 337 -41.03 3.15 20.41
C TYR A 337 -40.06 2.02 20.85
N THR A 338 -40.65 0.98 21.41
CA THR A 338 -40.04 -0.35 21.61
C THR A 338 -40.97 -1.41 21.01
N TYR A 339 -40.66 -2.69 21.19
CA TYR A 339 -41.48 -3.79 20.68
C TYR A 339 -42.56 -4.26 21.67
N ASP A 340 -42.64 -3.69 22.87
CA ASP A 340 -43.60 -4.10 23.91
C ASP A 340 -44.15 -2.91 24.70
N ASP A 341 -44.48 -1.83 23.99
CA ASP A 341 -45.02 -0.60 24.58
C ASP A 341 -46.51 -0.76 24.98
N GLY A 342 -46.92 -0.10 26.06
CA GLY A 342 -48.33 0.00 26.45
C GLY A 342 -48.90 -1.22 27.19
N HIS A 343 -48.08 -2.23 27.46
CA HIS A 343 -48.46 -3.47 28.12
C HIS A 343 -47.65 -3.68 29.41
N LYS A 344 -47.99 -2.90 30.45
CA LYS A 344 -47.27 -2.93 31.73
C LYS A 344 -47.20 -4.35 32.33
N ASP A 345 -46.01 -4.71 32.79
CA ASP A 345 -45.71 -5.98 33.47
C ASP A 345 -46.01 -7.22 32.58
N ASP A 346 -45.81 -7.11 31.26
CA ASP A 346 -45.89 -8.25 30.34
C ASP A 346 -44.65 -9.15 30.45
N MET A 347 -44.53 -9.82 31.60
CA MET A 347 -43.38 -10.66 31.95
C MET A 347 -43.16 -11.85 30.99
N ASP A 348 -44.19 -12.22 30.22
CA ASP A 348 -44.16 -13.32 29.25
C ASP A 348 -43.98 -12.83 27.80
N LEU A 349 -43.85 -11.51 27.57
CA LEU A 349 -43.71 -10.89 26.24
C LEU A 349 -44.82 -11.30 25.25
N LYS A 350 -46.05 -11.44 25.72
CA LYS A 350 -47.23 -11.81 24.91
C LYS A 350 -47.62 -10.74 23.90
N PHE A 351 -47.27 -9.48 24.17
CA PHE A 351 -47.57 -8.34 23.31
C PHE A 351 -46.35 -7.84 22.54
N PHE A 352 -45.20 -8.52 22.68
CA PHE A 352 -44.02 -8.26 21.86
C PHE A 352 -44.38 -8.37 20.38
N ASN A 353 -44.09 -7.31 19.62
CA ASN A 353 -44.26 -7.32 18.18
C ASN A 353 -43.32 -6.33 17.49
N LEU A 354 -42.79 -6.72 16.34
CA LEU A 354 -42.07 -5.80 15.46
C LEU A 354 -43.02 -4.72 14.95
N THR A 355 -42.49 -3.53 14.65
CA THR A 355 -43.30 -2.40 14.21
C THR A 355 -43.37 -2.28 12.69
N GLU A 356 -44.21 -1.36 12.20
CA GLU A 356 -44.36 -1.13 10.76
C GLU A 356 -43.01 -0.77 10.10
N GLU A 357 -42.13 -0.05 10.81
CA GLU A 357 -40.80 0.33 10.36
C GLU A 357 -39.90 -0.90 10.12
N ASP A 358 -40.01 -1.96 10.92
CA ASP A 358 -39.25 -3.19 10.70
C ASP A 358 -39.67 -3.85 9.39
N TYR A 359 -40.98 -3.96 9.14
CA TYR A 359 -41.53 -4.61 7.96
C TYR A 359 -41.47 -3.79 6.68
N THR A 360 -41.45 -2.46 6.78
CA THR A 360 -41.48 -1.57 5.61
C THR A 360 -40.11 -0.98 5.27
N LEU A 361 -39.22 -0.82 6.25
CA LEU A 361 -37.91 -0.20 6.07
C LEU A 361 -36.78 -1.19 6.39
N LYS A 362 -36.67 -1.67 7.64
CA LYS A 362 -35.46 -2.39 8.08
C LYS A 362 -35.29 -3.73 7.36
N ILE A 363 -36.22 -4.67 7.53
CA ILE A 363 -36.12 -6.04 7.00
C ILE A 363 -36.05 -6.06 5.47
N PRO A 364 -36.91 -5.34 4.71
CA PRO A 364 -36.81 -5.32 3.25
C PRO A 364 -35.48 -4.75 2.74
N LEU A 365 -34.95 -3.70 3.36
CA LEU A 365 -33.67 -3.11 2.96
C LEU A 365 -32.49 -4.02 3.29
N ILE A 366 -32.51 -4.70 4.43
CA ILE A 366 -31.51 -5.71 4.81
C ILE A 366 -31.50 -6.85 3.79
N LYS A 367 -32.67 -7.45 3.50
CA LYS A 367 -32.79 -8.51 2.49
C LYS A 367 -32.28 -8.05 1.13
N ARG A 368 -32.62 -6.82 0.74
CA ARG A 368 -32.15 -6.24 -0.52
C ARG A 368 -30.63 -6.05 -0.55
N ALA A 369 -30.03 -5.64 0.56
CA ALA A 369 -28.58 -5.52 0.67
C ALA A 369 -27.91 -6.90 0.58
N GLN A 370 -28.45 -7.91 1.26
CA GLN A 370 -27.96 -9.29 1.20
C GLN A 370 -28.07 -9.90 -0.20
N GLU A 371 -29.15 -9.64 -0.94
CA GLU A 371 -29.32 -10.08 -2.33
C GLU A 371 -28.32 -9.43 -3.30
N LEU A 372 -27.97 -8.16 -3.07
CA LEU A 372 -27.09 -7.39 -3.93
C LEU A 372 -25.60 -7.61 -3.63
N SER A 373 -25.28 -8.01 -2.40
CA SER A 373 -23.90 -8.20 -1.97
C SER A 373 -23.37 -9.56 -2.44
N PRO A 374 -22.23 -9.62 -3.12
CA PRO A 374 -21.60 -10.89 -3.49
C PRO A 374 -20.91 -11.58 -2.32
N ILE A 375 -20.77 -10.90 -1.17
CA ILE A 375 -20.26 -11.48 0.08
C ILE A 375 -21.29 -11.37 1.21
N PRO A 376 -21.26 -12.29 2.18
CA PRO A 376 -22.14 -12.22 3.35
C PRO A 376 -21.98 -10.90 4.12
N ILE A 377 -23.10 -10.24 4.39
CA ILE A 377 -23.15 -9.06 5.26
C ILE A 377 -23.37 -9.53 6.69
N ARG A 378 -22.54 -9.07 7.63
CA ARG A 378 -22.71 -9.30 9.07
C ARG A 378 -23.65 -8.25 9.63
N LEU A 379 -24.74 -8.68 10.25
CA LEU A 379 -25.63 -7.78 10.96
C LEU A 379 -25.25 -7.76 12.44
N PHE A 380 -25.23 -6.59 13.08
CA PHE A 380 -25.24 -6.53 14.54
C PHE A 380 -26.33 -5.59 15.03
N SER A 381 -26.89 -5.87 16.20
CA SER A 381 -27.96 -5.06 16.77
C SER A 381 -27.54 -4.27 17.99
N SER A 382 -28.25 -3.20 18.30
CA SER A 382 -28.04 -2.38 19.49
C SER A 382 -29.38 -1.73 19.89
N PRO A 383 -29.85 -1.86 21.14
CA PRO A 383 -31.02 -1.11 21.59
C PRO A 383 -30.63 0.27 22.09
N TRP A 384 -31.55 1.21 21.94
CA TRP A 384 -31.48 2.50 22.62
C TRP A 384 -32.19 2.47 23.97
N SER A 385 -33.24 1.66 24.16
CA SER A 385 -33.94 1.53 25.45
C SER A 385 -34.74 0.23 25.53
N ALA A 386 -34.99 -0.24 26.76
CA ALA A 386 -36.07 -1.16 27.09
C ALA A 386 -37.45 -0.45 27.05
N PRO A 387 -38.57 -1.18 27.01
CA PRO A 387 -39.92 -0.62 27.23
C PRO A 387 -39.99 0.20 28.51
N ASP A 388 -40.81 1.26 28.51
CA ASP A 388 -40.91 2.18 29.65
C ASP A 388 -41.17 1.45 30.97
N TRP A 389 -42.10 0.50 30.98
CA TRP A 389 -42.50 -0.25 32.16
C TRP A 389 -41.41 -1.14 32.76
N MET A 390 -40.32 -1.42 32.02
CA MET A 390 -39.17 -2.17 32.55
C MET A 390 -38.14 -1.26 33.26
N LYS A 391 -38.38 0.06 33.31
CA LYS A 391 -37.38 1.06 33.74
C LYS A 391 -37.73 1.66 35.10
N ASP A 392 -36.69 2.05 35.83
CA ASP A 392 -36.79 2.57 37.20
C ASP A 392 -37.70 3.81 37.37
N ILE A 393 -37.89 4.59 36.30
CA ILE A 393 -38.76 5.77 36.30
C ILE A 393 -39.96 5.69 35.34
N ASN A 394 -40.19 4.54 34.71
CA ASN A 394 -41.25 4.35 33.69
C ASN A 394 -41.24 5.41 32.56
N ASP A 395 -40.06 5.77 32.07
CA ASP A 395 -39.88 6.77 31.01
C ASP A 395 -38.65 6.45 30.16
N THR A 396 -38.85 6.36 28.85
CA THR A 396 -37.83 6.04 27.87
C THR A 396 -37.08 7.23 27.31
N THR A 397 -37.56 8.44 27.58
CA THR A 397 -37.03 9.69 27.07
C THR A 397 -36.25 10.47 28.12
N LYS A 398 -35.92 9.83 29.24
CA LYS A 398 -35.17 10.42 30.36
C LYS A 398 -34.03 9.51 30.78
N ALA A 399 -33.02 10.11 31.41
CA ALA A 399 -31.97 9.37 32.08
C ALA A 399 -32.59 8.39 33.08
N SER A 400 -32.31 7.11 32.90
CA SER A 400 -33.00 6.01 33.57
C SER A 400 -32.29 4.70 33.32
N ARG A 401 -32.63 3.68 34.09
CA ARG A 401 -31.97 2.37 34.03
C ARG A 401 -33.01 1.26 33.99
N LEU A 402 -32.57 0.07 33.63
CA LEU A 402 -33.38 -1.13 33.78
C LEU A 402 -33.61 -1.40 35.27
N ASP A 403 -34.85 -1.68 35.65
CA ASP A 403 -35.19 -2.13 37.00
C ASP A 403 -34.86 -3.63 37.13
N ASP A 404 -34.22 -4.02 38.23
CA ASP A 404 -33.58 -5.33 38.42
C ASP A 404 -34.57 -6.49 38.39
N GLN A 405 -35.81 -6.23 38.81
CA GLN A 405 -36.91 -7.19 38.70
C GLN A 405 -37.23 -7.62 37.25
N TYR A 406 -36.78 -6.85 36.25
CA TYR A 406 -37.03 -7.12 34.83
C TYR A 406 -35.81 -7.66 34.07
N TYR A 407 -34.71 -7.99 34.75
CA TYR A 407 -33.50 -8.52 34.11
C TYR A 407 -33.74 -9.76 33.26
N GLU A 408 -34.55 -10.71 33.76
CA GLU A 408 -34.89 -11.93 33.03
C GLU A 408 -35.78 -11.65 31.80
N VAL A 409 -36.86 -10.87 31.97
CA VAL A 409 -37.75 -10.54 30.84
C VAL A 409 -37.04 -9.70 29.77
N TYR A 410 -36.13 -8.81 30.15
CA TYR A 410 -35.36 -8.04 29.18
C TYR A 410 -34.32 -8.89 28.43
N ALA A 411 -33.74 -9.92 29.07
CA ALA A 411 -32.94 -10.91 28.35
C ALA A 411 -33.78 -11.69 27.33
N ASN A 412 -35.00 -12.08 27.70
CA ASN A 412 -35.95 -12.74 26.79
C ASN A 412 -36.47 -11.81 25.68
N TYR A 413 -36.46 -10.49 25.90
CA TYR A 413 -36.81 -9.49 24.90
C TYR A 413 -35.80 -9.49 23.73
N TYR A 414 -34.51 -9.68 24.03
CA TYR A 414 -33.49 -9.89 23.01
C TYR A 414 -33.70 -11.19 22.23
N VAL A 415 -34.03 -12.27 22.92
CA VAL A 415 -34.35 -13.56 22.27
C VAL A 415 -35.57 -13.40 21.35
N SER A 416 -36.63 -12.73 21.81
CA SER A 416 -37.84 -12.47 21.02
C SER A 416 -37.56 -11.63 19.77
N PHE A 417 -36.66 -10.65 19.87
CA PHE A 417 -36.18 -9.88 18.72
C PHE A 417 -35.41 -10.74 17.72
N LEU A 418 -34.48 -11.57 18.19
CA LEU A 418 -33.69 -12.46 17.33
C LEU A 418 -34.58 -13.50 16.65
N ASP A 419 -35.53 -14.09 17.38
CA ASP A 419 -36.52 -15.03 16.85
C ASP A 419 -37.40 -14.37 15.77
N ALA A 420 -37.94 -13.19 16.03
CA ALA A 420 -38.79 -12.48 15.08
C ALA A 420 -38.05 -12.11 13.78
N TYR A 421 -36.77 -11.73 13.85
CA TYR A 421 -35.95 -11.49 12.66
C TYR A 421 -35.53 -12.80 11.96
N SER A 422 -35.29 -13.87 12.74
CA SER A 422 -34.97 -15.20 12.23
C SER A 422 -36.15 -15.82 11.44
N GLU A 423 -37.39 -15.61 11.89
CA GLU A 423 -38.61 -15.99 11.14
C GLU A 423 -38.67 -15.32 9.76
N GLU A 424 -38.06 -14.14 9.64
CA GLU A 424 -37.92 -13.40 8.40
C GLU A 424 -36.66 -13.79 7.61
N ASN A 425 -35.88 -14.79 8.04
CA ASN A 425 -34.57 -15.18 7.48
C ASN A 425 -33.51 -14.07 7.55
N VAL A 426 -33.54 -13.28 8.62
CA VAL A 426 -32.54 -12.26 8.91
C VAL A 426 -31.80 -12.65 10.20
N GLU A 427 -30.56 -13.09 10.05
CA GLU A 427 -29.73 -13.53 11.16
C GLU A 427 -28.68 -12.48 11.56
N PHE A 428 -28.35 -12.44 12.84
CA PHE A 428 -27.36 -11.53 13.40
C PHE A 428 -26.02 -12.23 13.65
N TRP A 429 -24.93 -11.52 13.43
CA TRP A 429 -23.57 -11.92 13.79
C TRP A 429 -23.20 -11.49 15.22
N GLY A 430 -23.76 -10.37 15.68
CA GLY A 430 -23.46 -9.84 17.01
C GLY A 430 -24.51 -8.88 17.53
N LEU A 431 -24.28 -8.36 18.73
CA LEU A 431 -25.09 -7.32 19.34
C LEU A 431 -24.30 -6.52 20.38
N THR A 432 -24.80 -5.35 20.74
CA THR A 432 -24.37 -4.62 21.93
C THR A 432 -25.50 -4.65 22.97
N PRO A 433 -25.18 -4.77 24.28
CA PRO A 433 -26.16 -4.75 25.37
C PRO A 433 -26.98 -3.46 25.47
N GLN A 434 -26.40 -2.34 25.04
CA GLN A 434 -26.99 -1.01 25.14
C GLN A 434 -26.18 0.00 24.31
N ASN A 435 -26.85 0.84 23.52
CA ASN A 435 -26.25 2.04 22.94
C ASN A 435 -25.99 3.11 24.02
N GLU A 436 -24.77 3.64 24.08
CA GLU A 436 -24.35 4.74 24.96
C GLU A 436 -24.81 4.60 26.43
N PRO A 437 -24.41 3.51 27.13
CA PRO A 437 -24.85 3.21 28.49
C PRO A 437 -24.50 4.28 29.52
N ASP A 438 -23.43 5.05 29.33
CA ASP A 438 -23.10 6.17 30.23
C ASP A 438 -24.00 7.38 29.95
N HIS A 439 -24.23 7.72 28.67
CA HIS A 439 -25.11 8.82 28.29
C HIS A 439 -26.54 8.63 28.84
N GLY A 440 -27.07 7.40 28.80
CA GLY A 440 -28.38 7.08 29.35
C GLY A 440 -28.52 7.22 30.88
N LEU A 441 -27.41 7.36 31.62
CA LEU A 441 -27.41 7.67 33.06
C LEU A 441 -27.52 9.17 33.34
N GLU A 442 -27.06 10.01 32.42
CA GLU A 442 -26.92 11.46 32.61
C GLU A 442 -27.95 12.27 31.82
N TYR A 443 -28.31 11.79 30.63
CA TYR A 443 -29.14 12.50 29.66
C TYR A 443 -30.29 11.61 29.16
N GLY A 444 -31.34 12.25 28.66
CA GLY A 444 -32.43 11.57 27.96
C GLY A 444 -33.27 12.61 27.23
N PHE A 445 -33.26 12.54 25.90
CA PHE A 445 -34.06 13.38 25.02
C PHE A 445 -34.73 12.58 23.89
N PHE A 446 -34.38 11.30 23.78
CA PHE A 446 -34.80 10.30 22.81
C PHE A 446 -34.76 8.93 23.51
N ASN A 447 -35.04 7.83 22.80
CA ASN A 447 -34.90 6.47 23.34
C ASN A 447 -33.53 6.33 24.05
N SER A 448 -33.47 6.15 25.37
CA SER A 448 -32.18 6.04 26.07
C SER A 448 -32.31 5.21 27.34
N MET A 449 -31.34 4.35 27.62
CA MET A 449 -31.24 3.62 28.89
C MET A 449 -29.78 3.52 29.32
N GLY A 450 -29.51 3.82 30.58
CA GLY A 450 -28.19 3.79 31.16
C GLY A 450 -27.87 2.49 31.88
N TRP A 451 -26.57 2.22 32.03
CA TRP A 451 -26.06 1.08 32.80
C TRP A 451 -24.79 1.47 33.55
N TYR A 452 -24.70 1.10 34.83
CA TYR A 452 -23.39 1.02 35.48
C TYR A 452 -22.66 -0.26 35.04
N PRO A 453 -21.32 -0.25 34.92
CA PRO A 453 -20.55 -1.43 34.52
C PRO A 453 -20.85 -2.68 35.36
N SER A 454 -21.04 -2.53 36.67
CA SER A 454 -21.36 -3.65 37.56
C SER A 454 -22.73 -4.26 37.31
N GLU A 455 -23.72 -3.43 36.95
CA GLU A 455 -25.08 -3.87 36.66
C GLU A 455 -25.12 -4.62 35.33
N MET A 456 -24.43 -4.10 34.31
CA MET A 456 -24.33 -4.77 33.01
C MET A 456 -23.58 -6.09 33.13
N LEU A 457 -22.52 -6.15 33.94
CA LEU A 457 -21.82 -7.40 34.25
C LEU A 457 -22.75 -8.44 34.86
N GLU A 458 -23.53 -8.07 35.89
CA GLU A 458 -24.50 -8.95 36.53
C GLU A 458 -25.55 -9.43 35.54
N TRP A 459 -26.10 -8.51 34.74
CA TRP A 459 -27.13 -8.83 33.77
C TRP A 459 -26.63 -9.76 32.65
N ILE A 460 -25.45 -9.49 32.09
CA ILE A 460 -24.89 -10.33 31.02
C ILE A 460 -24.61 -11.75 31.52
N VAL A 461 -23.92 -11.87 32.67
CA VAL A 461 -23.50 -13.17 33.19
C VAL A 461 -24.67 -13.97 33.76
N GLY A 462 -25.62 -13.29 34.41
CA GLY A 462 -26.74 -13.93 35.09
C GLY A 462 -27.94 -14.23 34.18
N TYR A 463 -28.16 -13.43 33.14
CA TYR A 463 -29.42 -13.44 32.40
C TYR A 463 -29.22 -13.47 30.89
N LEU A 464 -28.59 -12.45 30.28
CA LEU A 464 -28.51 -12.34 28.81
C LEU A 464 -27.73 -13.50 28.19
N GLY A 465 -26.51 -13.76 28.66
CA GLY A 465 -25.67 -14.85 28.15
C GLY A 465 -26.36 -16.21 28.22
N PRO A 466 -26.84 -16.64 29.41
CA PRO A 466 -27.61 -17.88 29.55
C PRO A 466 -28.89 -17.95 28.70
N ALA A 467 -29.62 -16.84 28.55
CA ALA A 467 -30.83 -16.80 27.72
C ALA A 467 -30.49 -17.01 26.23
N LEU A 468 -29.44 -16.35 25.73
CA LEU A 468 -28.96 -16.54 24.36
C LEU A 468 -28.46 -17.97 24.13
N ASP A 469 -27.67 -18.54 25.06
CA ASP A 469 -27.22 -19.94 24.97
C ASP A 469 -28.40 -20.91 24.90
N ALA A 470 -29.41 -20.72 25.77
CA ALA A 470 -30.59 -21.57 25.83
C ALA A 470 -31.46 -21.48 24.57
N ALA A 471 -31.52 -20.30 23.94
CA ALA A 471 -32.24 -20.05 22.70
C ALA A 471 -31.46 -20.46 21.43
N GLY A 472 -30.19 -20.87 21.56
CA GLY A 472 -29.35 -21.27 20.43
C GLY A 472 -28.56 -20.13 19.77
N TYR A 473 -28.50 -18.96 20.41
CA TYR A 473 -27.79 -17.76 19.97
C TYR A 473 -26.44 -17.54 20.70
N GLY A 474 -25.92 -18.56 21.39
CA GLY A 474 -24.67 -18.49 22.15
C GLY A 474 -23.41 -18.11 21.36
N ASP A 475 -23.43 -18.28 20.04
CA ASP A 475 -22.30 -17.94 19.16
C ASP A 475 -22.22 -16.44 18.79
N LEU A 476 -23.25 -15.66 19.11
CA LEU A 476 -23.31 -14.22 18.83
C LEU A 476 -22.14 -13.46 19.46
N LYS A 477 -21.60 -12.48 18.72
CA LYS A 477 -20.55 -11.60 19.23
C LYS A 477 -21.16 -10.47 20.03
N ILE A 478 -21.14 -10.60 21.36
CA ILE A 478 -21.54 -9.52 22.27
C ILE A 478 -20.39 -8.53 22.41
N MET A 479 -20.68 -7.24 22.23
CA MET A 479 -19.72 -6.15 22.39
C MET A 479 -20.20 -5.14 23.44
N ILE A 480 -19.36 -4.84 24.44
CA ILE A 480 -19.68 -3.87 25.51
C ILE A 480 -19.13 -2.46 25.20
N ASN A 481 -19.41 -1.49 26.07
CA ASN A 481 -19.19 -0.04 25.88
C ASN A 481 -20.18 0.61 24.92
N ASP A 482 -20.13 0.31 23.61
CA ASP A 482 -20.98 0.93 22.56
C ASP A 482 -21.15 2.44 22.76
N HIS A 483 -20.01 3.09 23.00
CA HIS A 483 -19.92 4.50 23.39
C HIS A 483 -18.53 5.07 23.07
N GLN A 484 -18.28 6.32 23.48
CA GLN A 484 -17.10 7.08 23.07
C GLN A 484 -15.77 6.40 23.44
N ARG A 485 -14.71 6.68 22.66
CA ARG A 485 -13.33 6.21 22.94
C ARG A 485 -12.84 6.54 24.35
N THR A 486 -13.29 7.66 24.91
CA THR A 486 -12.98 8.11 26.28
C THR A 486 -13.45 7.13 27.37
N MET A 487 -14.42 6.26 27.06
CA MET A 487 -15.02 5.32 28.01
C MET A 487 -14.35 3.94 28.03
N ILE A 488 -13.43 3.67 27.09
CA ILE A 488 -12.79 2.34 26.93
C ILE A 488 -12.17 1.85 28.24
N SER A 489 -11.36 2.68 28.93
CA SER A 489 -10.71 2.26 30.18
C SER A 489 -11.72 1.90 31.28
N LYS A 490 -12.88 2.55 31.33
CA LYS A 490 -13.93 2.28 32.33
C LYS A 490 -14.57 0.92 32.09
N TRP A 491 -14.93 0.62 30.85
CA TRP A 491 -15.62 -0.62 30.50
C TRP A 491 -14.68 -1.82 30.36
N ALA A 492 -13.40 -1.57 30.03
CA ALA A 492 -12.39 -2.62 29.95
C ALA A 492 -12.16 -3.35 31.28
N GLU A 493 -12.39 -2.67 32.42
CA GLU A 493 -12.30 -3.27 33.75
C GLU A 493 -13.20 -4.51 33.92
N LEU A 494 -14.31 -4.59 33.18
CA LEU A 494 -15.22 -5.73 33.25
C LEU A 494 -14.60 -7.03 32.72
N TYR A 495 -13.62 -6.96 31.80
CA TYR A 495 -12.94 -8.13 31.25
C TYR A 495 -12.09 -8.90 32.26
N LYS A 496 -11.76 -8.27 33.41
CA LYS A 496 -11.10 -8.95 34.54
C LYS A 496 -11.99 -10.03 35.17
N ASN A 497 -13.29 -10.01 34.93
CA ASN A 497 -14.20 -11.07 35.35
C ASN A 497 -14.24 -12.19 34.30
N GLU A 498 -13.66 -13.35 34.65
CA GLU A 498 -13.59 -14.52 33.76
C GLU A 498 -14.97 -15.01 33.27
N SER A 499 -16.04 -14.78 34.04
CA SER A 499 -17.40 -15.21 33.66
C SER A 499 -17.96 -14.35 32.53
N LEU A 500 -17.68 -13.04 32.56
CA LEU A 500 -18.07 -12.13 31.48
C LEU A 500 -17.32 -12.46 30.18
N SER A 501 -16.03 -12.75 30.30
CA SER A 501 -15.16 -13.01 29.15
C SER A 501 -15.58 -14.24 28.32
N LYS A 502 -16.47 -15.10 28.86
CA LYS A 502 -17.11 -16.20 28.11
C LYS A 502 -18.19 -15.73 27.14
N PHE A 503 -18.90 -14.66 27.48
CA PHE A 503 -20.02 -14.12 26.69
C PHE A 503 -19.60 -12.95 25.81
N VAL A 504 -18.70 -12.08 26.31
CA VAL A 504 -18.31 -10.86 25.61
C VAL A 504 -17.10 -11.11 24.72
N SER A 505 -17.25 -10.75 23.43
CA SER A 505 -16.26 -10.98 22.38
C SER A 505 -15.42 -9.75 22.04
N GLY A 506 -15.90 -8.54 22.31
CA GLY A 506 -15.21 -7.32 21.91
C GLY A 506 -15.74 -6.03 22.52
N MET A 507 -15.10 -4.92 22.18
CA MET A 507 -15.39 -3.58 22.65
C MET A 507 -15.92 -2.73 21.49
N ALA A 508 -17.10 -2.15 21.66
CA ALA A 508 -17.74 -1.26 20.71
C ALA A 508 -17.41 0.22 21.01
N VAL A 509 -17.10 1.03 20.00
CA VAL A 509 -16.56 2.40 20.16
C VAL A 509 -17.24 3.40 19.23
N HIS A 510 -17.48 4.62 19.71
CA HIS A 510 -18.00 5.77 18.94
C HIS A 510 -16.93 6.85 18.81
N TRP A 511 -17.01 7.65 17.75
CA TRP A 511 -15.96 8.61 17.34
C TRP A 511 -16.11 10.06 17.84
N TYR A 512 -17.23 10.40 18.50
CA TYR A 512 -17.68 11.81 18.59
C TYR A 512 -16.81 12.67 19.50
N THR A 513 -16.14 12.06 20.48
CA THR A 513 -15.19 12.72 21.39
C THR A 513 -13.75 12.24 21.18
N ASP A 514 -13.41 11.77 19.98
CA ASP A 514 -12.07 11.24 19.70
C ASP A 514 -10.99 12.30 19.87
N GLN A 515 -11.31 13.56 19.57
CA GLN A 515 -10.41 14.70 19.82
C GLN A 515 -10.09 14.90 21.32
N GLU A 516 -10.85 14.30 22.24
CA GLU A 516 -10.66 14.39 23.69
C GLU A 516 -9.85 13.21 24.26
N SER A 517 -9.48 12.23 23.43
CA SER A 517 -8.72 11.04 23.85
C SER A 517 -7.62 10.68 22.85
N ASP A 518 -6.45 10.27 23.34
CA ASP A 518 -5.35 9.82 22.45
C ASP A 518 -5.68 8.43 21.87
N PRO A 519 -5.58 8.20 20.55
CA PRO A 519 -5.85 6.89 19.92
C PRO A 519 -5.01 5.74 20.51
N LYS A 520 -3.89 6.03 21.20
CA LYS A 520 -3.11 5.03 21.95
C LYS A 520 -3.94 4.22 22.95
N ILE A 521 -5.07 4.73 23.44
CA ILE A 521 -5.97 3.95 24.32
C ILE A 521 -6.47 2.67 23.63
N LEU A 522 -6.65 2.68 22.30
CA LEU A 522 -7.01 1.50 21.53
C LEU A 522 -5.88 0.47 21.53
N THR A 523 -4.64 0.92 21.34
CA THR A 523 -3.45 0.06 21.41
C THR A 523 -3.30 -0.52 22.82
N GLN A 524 -3.47 0.30 23.87
CA GLN A 524 -3.41 -0.16 25.26
C GLN A 524 -4.47 -1.23 25.55
N PHE A 525 -5.71 -1.02 25.09
CA PHE A 525 -6.77 -2.01 25.25
C PHE A 525 -6.41 -3.32 24.55
N HIS A 526 -5.95 -3.25 23.30
CA HIS A 526 -5.56 -4.45 22.54
C HIS A 526 -4.39 -5.20 23.19
N ASP A 527 -3.38 -4.47 23.70
CA ASP A 527 -2.24 -5.07 24.39
C ASP A 527 -2.64 -5.74 25.72
N GLU A 528 -3.64 -5.20 26.43
CA GLU A 528 -4.15 -5.76 27.68
C GLU A 528 -5.11 -6.93 27.47
N TYR A 529 -5.94 -6.88 26.41
CA TYR A 529 -6.99 -7.86 26.08
C TYR A 529 -6.90 -8.32 24.60
N PRO A 530 -5.81 -9.01 24.20
CA PRO A 530 -5.53 -9.33 22.79
C PRO A 530 -6.56 -10.25 22.14
N GLU A 531 -7.32 -11.02 22.92
CA GLU A 531 -8.40 -11.88 22.46
C GLU A 531 -9.73 -11.14 22.21
N LYS A 532 -9.82 -9.86 22.58
CA LYS A 532 -11.01 -9.02 22.41
C LYS A 532 -10.81 -8.07 21.25
N PHE A 533 -11.73 -8.10 20.28
CA PHE A 533 -11.66 -7.18 19.15
C PHE A 533 -12.21 -5.80 19.52
N LEU A 534 -11.75 -4.76 18.81
CA LEU A 534 -12.34 -3.42 18.84
C LEU A 534 -13.16 -3.21 17.57
N LEU A 535 -14.35 -2.62 17.69
CA LEU A 535 -15.18 -2.25 16.55
C LEU A 535 -15.74 -0.84 16.77
N TYR A 536 -15.45 0.08 15.84
CA TYR A 536 -16.18 1.34 15.80
C TYR A 536 -17.60 1.07 15.28
N THR A 537 -18.59 1.18 16.16
CA THR A 537 -19.99 0.86 15.90
C THR A 537 -20.82 2.06 15.46
N GLU A 538 -20.27 3.28 15.60
CA GLU A 538 -20.92 4.52 15.19
C GLU A 538 -19.94 5.64 14.82
N ALA A 539 -20.17 6.27 13.67
CA ALA A 539 -19.44 7.46 13.23
C ALA A 539 -20.30 8.33 12.30
N CYS A 540 -20.51 9.60 12.67
CA CYS A 540 -21.26 10.58 11.89
C CYS A 540 -20.66 11.99 12.02
N VAL A 541 -20.43 12.69 10.90
CA VAL A 541 -19.98 14.10 10.95
C VAL A 541 -21.12 14.95 11.46
N THR A 542 -20.98 15.42 12.70
CA THR A 542 -21.96 16.31 13.31
C THR A 542 -22.04 17.61 12.52
N ALA A 543 -23.25 17.96 12.10
CA ALA A 543 -23.52 19.26 11.53
C ALA A 543 -23.44 20.30 12.64
N GLY A 544 -22.50 21.24 12.54
CA GLY A 544 -22.58 22.51 13.26
C GLY A 544 -23.76 23.34 12.74
N GLU A 545 -23.52 24.60 12.38
CA GLU A 545 -24.59 25.51 11.92
C GLU A 545 -25.23 25.14 10.56
N THR A 546 -24.63 24.24 9.77
CA THR A 546 -25.14 23.82 8.45
C THR A 546 -25.26 22.30 8.35
N SER A 547 -26.49 21.83 8.07
CA SER A 547 -26.87 20.42 7.96
C SER A 547 -26.07 19.65 6.89
N VAL A 548 -26.53 19.67 5.65
CA VAL A 548 -25.95 18.91 4.52
C VAL A 548 -25.09 19.82 3.66
N ILE A 549 -23.86 19.40 3.37
CA ILE A 549 -22.95 20.07 2.42
C ILE A 549 -22.64 19.07 1.31
N LEU A 550 -23.35 19.19 0.18
CA LEU A 550 -23.17 18.31 -0.98
C LEU A 550 -21.76 18.50 -1.56
N GLY A 551 -21.05 17.39 -1.80
CA GLY A 551 -19.71 17.40 -2.38
C GLY A 551 -18.59 17.92 -1.46
N SER A 552 -18.80 17.93 -0.14
CA SER A 552 -17.78 18.35 0.82
C SER A 552 -16.65 17.32 0.93
N TRP A 553 -15.54 17.58 0.24
CA TRP A 553 -14.31 16.78 0.37
C TRP A 553 -13.69 16.88 1.76
N GLU A 554 -13.83 18.02 2.45
CA GLU A 554 -13.39 18.21 3.83
C GLU A 554 -14.02 17.19 4.79
N ARG A 555 -15.34 16.95 4.66
CA ARG A 555 -16.03 15.92 5.46
C ARG A 555 -15.53 14.51 5.10
N GLY A 556 -15.24 14.26 3.82
CA GLY A 556 -14.63 13.01 3.37
C GLY A 556 -13.21 12.80 3.92
N GLU A 557 -12.39 13.85 3.94
CA GLU A 557 -11.06 13.85 4.52
C GLU A 557 -11.09 13.59 6.03
N ARG A 558 -12.07 14.13 6.74
CA ARG A 558 -12.27 13.82 8.17
C ARG A 558 -12.53 12.33 8.41
N TYR A 559 -13.41 11.71 7.62
CA TYR A 559 -13.62 10.26 7.69
C TYR A 559 -12.33 9.49 7.38
N MET A 560 -11.59 9.85 6.33
CA MET A 560 -10.34 9.17 5.99
C MET A 560 -9.27 9.32 7.06
N THR A 561 -9.14 10.52 7.64
CA THR A 561 -8.16 10.82 8.68
C THR A 561 -8.44 10.00 9.93
N ASP A 562 -9.70 9.93 10.35
CA ASP A 562 -10.16 9.12 11.47
C ASP A 562 -9.90 7.64 11.21
N ILE A 563 -10.40 7.09 10.10
CA ILE A 563 -10.18 5.68 9.73
C ILE A 563 -8.68 5.33 9.69
N ILE A 564 -7.84 6.22 9.14
CA ILE A 564 -6.39 6.01 9.13
C ILE A 564 -5.84 6.06 10.55
N GLU A 565 -6.18 7.06 11.37
CA GLU A 565 -5.68 7.19 12.75
C GLU A 565 -6.02 5.96 13.60
N GLU A 566 -7.25 5.46 13.49
CA GLU A 566 -7.72 4.31 14.27
C GLU A 566 -7.15 2.96 13.78
N LEU A 567 -6.93 2.82 12.47
CA LEU A 567 -6.30 1.63 11.89
C LEU A 567 -4.75 1.72 11.91
N TYR A 568 -4.19 2.88 12.23
CA TYR A 568 -2.74 3.11 12.27
C TYR A 568 -2.13 2.50 13.52
N ARG A 569 -1.46 1.36 13.35
CA ARG A 569 -0.64 0.75 14.39
C ARG A 569 0.61 1.59 14.65
N ARG A 570 0.58 2.48 15.66
CA ARG A 570 1.82 3.00 16.25
C ARG A 570 2.52 1.85 16.98
N ASN A 571 3.55 1.27 16.36
CA ASN A 571 4.46 0.39 17.08
C ASN A 571 5.17 1.20 18.16
N SER A 572 4.64 1.19 19.38
CA SER A 572 5.37 1.54 20.58
C SER A 572 6.33 0.42 20.95
N PHE A 573 7.48 0.38 20.29
CA PHE A 573 8.68 -0.21 20.89
C PHE A 573 9.75 0.86 21.00
N TYR A 574 9.72 1.56 22.13
CA TYR A 574 10.93 2.00 22.80
C TYR A 574 11.74 0.75 23.15
N ARG A 575 12.87 0.54 22.46
CA ARG A 575 14.19 0.31 23.09
C ARG A 575 15.32 0.36 22.08
#